data_AF-A0A9W6LCL1-F1
#
_entry.id   AF-A0A9W6LCL1-F1
#
_cell.length_a   1.000
_cell.length_b   1.000
_cell.length_c   1.000
_cell.angle_alpha   90.00
_cell.angle_beta   90.00
_cell.angle_gamma   90.00
#
_symmetry.space_group_name_H-M   'P 1'
#
loop_
_entity.id
_entity.type
_entity.pdbx_description
1 polymer ?
#
loop_
_entity_poly.entity_id
_entity_poly.type
_entity_poly.pdbx_seq_one_letter_code
_entity_poly.pdbx_strand_id
1 'polypeptide(L)'
;MRARRWVWGWILLLCFLVTPGCYYFRLAAEPLRKPRFVTVRPVDEVYATVKSLLLKDGYVIEQEDPKERTLLTEFRHFATRSGGVTLPEGGRLYYHKLRVTVGGGEEGAAVELESVDLEIRSSYVYEEGGKVLSFKKRYPYEHYPSMFDLSSVNLELARMRGYLETSLSGGEKNGR
;
A
#
# COMPACT_ATOMS: atom_id res chain seq x y z
N MET A 1 56.49 -14.11 -10.98
CA MET A 1 55.66 -12.89 -10.86
C MET A 1 54.56 -12.73 -11.93
N ARG A 2 54.63 -13.37 -13.12
CA ARG A 2 53.59 -13.27 -14.17
C ARG A 2 52.24 -13.91 -13.81
N ALA A 3 52.23 -15.06 -13.13
CA ALA A 3 51.00 -15.77 -12.76
C ALA A 3 50.09 -14.96 -11.80
N ARG A 4 50.70 -14.20 -10.88
CA ARG A 4 49.95 -13.38 -9.91
C ARG A 4 49.20 -12.23 -10.58
N ARG A 5 49.79 -11.60 -11.62
CA ARG A 5 49.13 -10.54 -12.41
C ARG A 5 47.93 -11.06 -13.21
N TRP A 6 48.01 -12.30 -13.68
CA TRP A 6 46.92 -12.95 -14.40
C TRP A 6 45.72 -13.22 -13.49
N VAL A 7 45.95 -13.75 -12.29
CA VAL A 7 44.87 -14.02 -11.31
C VAL A 7 44.13 -12.74 -10.92
N TRP A 8 44.85 -11.64 -10.67
CA TRP A 8 44.22 -10.34 -10.37
C TRP A 8 43.43 -9.78 -11.56
N GLY A 9 43.92 -9.97 -12.79
CA GLY A 9 43.18 -9.60 -13.99
C GLY A 9 41.87 -10.36 -14.13
N TRP A 10 41.88 -11.68 -13.87
CA TRP A 10 40.66 -12.50 -13.88
C TRP A 10 39.68 -12.09 -12.78
N ILE A 11 40.16 -11.80 -11.57
CA ILE A 11 39.30 -11.32 -10.46
C ILE A 11 38.64 -9.98 -10.80
N LEU A 12 39.40 -9.02 -11.33
CA LEU A 12 38.86 -7.72 -11.74
C LEU A 12 37.85 -7.83 -12.89
N LEU A 13 38.10 -8.71 -13.86
CA LEU A 13 37.18 -8.97 -14.97
C LEU A 13 35.88 -9.62 -14.46
N LEU A 14 35.99 -10.53 -13.49
CA LEU A 14 34.83 -11.17 -12.85
C LEU A 14 34.02 -10.15 -12.05
N CYS A 15 34.67 -9.25 -11.30
CA CYS A 15 33.99 -8.14 -10.62
C CYS A 15 33.24 -7.21 -11.60
N PHE A 16 33.82 -6.90 -12.76
CA PHE A 16 33.15 -6.08 -13.78
C PHE A 16 31.99 -6.78 -14.50
N LEU A 17 32.00 -8.12 -14.57
CA LEU A 17 30.90 -8.90 -15.15
C LEU A 17 29.71 -9.06 -14.19
N VAL A 18 29.94 -9.05 -12.87
CA VAL A 18 28.85 -9.17 -11.88
C VAL A 18 28.21 -7.81 -11.54
N THR A 19 28.92 -6.69 -11.70
CA THR A 19 28.37 -5.35 -11.38
C THR A 19 27.18 -4.89 -12.23
N PRO A 20 27.08 -5.12 -13.55
CA PRO A 20 25.88 -4.72 -14.30
C PRO A 20 24.63 -5.55 -13.96
N GLY A 21 24.82 -6.76 -13.39
CA GLY A 21 23.71 -7.61 -12.92
C GLY A 21 23.01 -7.10 -11.67
N CYS A 22 23.67 -6.27 -10.85
CA CYS A 22 23.08 -5.68 -9.65
C CYS A 22 22.22 -4.44 -9.96
N TYR A 23 22.40 -3.80 -11.12
CA TYR A 23 21.66 -2.60 -11.50
C TYR A 23 20.34 -2.90 -12.22
N TYR A 24 20.17 -4.14 -12.73
CA TYR A 24 19.01 -4.58 -13.51
C TYR A 24 18.00 -5.45 -12.75
N PHE A 25 18.17 -5.65 -11.44
CA PHE A 25 17.04 -6.03 -10.59
C PHE A 25 16.13 -4.81 -10.43
N ARG A 26 15.34 -4.49 -11.46
CA ARG A 26 14.01 -3.92 -11.25
C ARG A 26 13.32 -4.92 -10.31
N LEU A 27 13.36 -4.64 -9.02
CA LEU A 27 12.59 -5.36 -8.02
C LEU A 27 11.15 -5.34 -8.54
N ALA A 28 10.69 -6.49 -9.04
CA ALA A 28 9.30 -6.62 -9.44
C ALA A 28 8.44 -6.23 -8.23
N ALA A 29 7.35 -5.50 -8.47
CA ALA A 29 6.43 -5.13 -7.41
C ALA A 29 5.98 -6.41 -6.68
N GLU A 30 6.28 -6.49 -5.38
CA GLU A 30 5.83 -7.62 -4.57
C GLU A 30 4.29 -7.61 -4.51
N PRO A 31 3.63 -8.78 -4.57
CA PRO A 31 2.19 -8.86 -4.46
C PRO A 31 1.74 -8.41 -3.08
N LEU A 32 0.75 -7.52 -3.05
CA LEU A 32 0.20 -6.98 -1.82
C LEU A 32 -0.69 -8.02 -1.12
N ARG A 33 -0.72 -7.98 0.21
CA ARG A 33 -1.52 -8.91 1.00
C ARG A 33 -3.02 -8.64 0.81
N LYS A 34 -3.81 -9.71 0.82
CA LYS A 34 -5.28 -9.65 0.76
C LYS A 34 -5.90 -10.23 2.03
N PRO A 35 -5.93 -9.48 3.14
CA PRO A 35 -6.54 -9.99 4.37
C PRO A 35 -8.03 -10.26 4.14
N ARG A 36 -8.48 -11.41 4.67
CA ARG A 36 -9.86 -11.90 4.57
C ARG A 36 -10.37 -12.30 5.95
N PHE A 37 -11.65 -12.06 6.20
CA PHE A 37 -12.38 -12.59 7.37
C PHE A 37 -13.81 -12.98 6.98
N VAL A 38 -14.47 -13.75 7.85
CA VAL A 38 -15.83 -14.27 7.63
C VAL A 38 -16.75 -13.78 8.74
N THR A 39 -18.02 -13.59 8.40
CA THR A 39 -19.09 -13.20 9.33
C THR A 39 -20.29 -14.12 9.12
N VAL A 40 -21.12 -14.29 10.14
CA VAL A 40 -22.37 -15.07 10.04
C VAL A 40 -23.52 -14.31 9.38
N ARG A 41 -23.32 -13.03 9.03
CA ARG A 41 -24.38 -12.15 8.53
C ARG A 41 -24.59 -12.34 7.02
N PRO A 42 -25.79 -12.02 6.51
CA PRO A 42 -26.08 -12.04 5.09
C PRO A 42 -25.16 -11.10 4.29
N VAL A 43 -24.78 -11.53 3.09
CA VAL A 43 -23.84 -10.83 2.21
C VAL A 43 -24.27 -9.39 1.90
N ASP A 44 -25.54 -9.18 1.58
CA ASP A 44 -26.05 -7.86 1.20
C ASP A 44 -26.06 -6.88 2.38
N GLU A 45 -26.34 -7.38 3.60
CA GLU A 45 -26.28 -6.59 4.82
C GLU A 45 -24.84 -6.18 5.14
N VAL A 46 -23.90 -7.11 5.01
CA VAL A 46 -22.47 -6.86 5.23
C VAL A 46 -21.95 -5.87 4.19
N TYR A 47 -22.32 -6.01 2.92
CA TYR A 47 -21.92 -5.09 1.86
C TYR A 47 -22.36 -3.65 2.15
N ALA A 48 -23.64 -3.46 2.48
CA ALA A 48 -24.18 -2.14 2.84
C ALA A 48 -23.49 -1.57 4.10
N THR A 49 -23.23 -2.41 5.11
CA THR A 49 -22.57 -2.01 6.35
C THR A 49 -21.11 -1.61 6.10
N VAL A 50 -20.36 -2.40 5.32
CA VAL A 50 -18.97 -2.09 4.94
C VAL A 50 -18.91 -0.75 4.21
N LYS A 51 -19.80 -0.50 3.25
CA LYS A 51 -19.90 0.79 2.56
C LYS A 51 -20.07 1.94 3.54
N SER A 52 -21.02 1.82 4.47
CA SER A 52 -21.27 2.84 5.50
C SER A 52 -20.04 3.07 6.40
N LEU A 53 -19.37 2.00 6.81
CA LEU A 53 -18.18 2.06 7.66
C LEU A 53 -16.99 2.72 6.96
N LEU A 54 -16.77 2.44 5.67
CA LEU A 54 -15.73 3.07 4.85
C LEU A 54 -15.97 4.57 4.72
N LEU A 55 -17.20 4.97 4.38
CA LEU A 55 -17.58 6.39 4.31
C LEU A 55 -17.39 7.09 5.66
N LYS A 56 -17.72 6.41 6.77
CA LYS A 56 -17.53 6.94 8.13
C LYS A 56 -16.04 7.10 8.52
N ASP A 57 -15.16 6.20 8.08
CA ASP A 57 -13.70 6.32 8.29
C ASP A 57 -13.06 7.36 7.34
N GLY A 58 -13.85 8.00 6.46
CA GLY A 58 -13.41 9.06 5.56
C GLY A 58 -12.84 8.56 4.23
N TYR A 59 -13.17 7.34 3.80
CA TYR A 59 -12.90 6.91 2.43
C TYR A 59 -13.93 7.52 1.47
N VAL A 60 -13.47 7.84 0.27
CA VAL A 60 -14.31 8.22 -0.87
C VAL A 60 -14.43 7.03 -1.79
N ILE A 61 -15.65 6.63 -2.15
CA ILE A 61 -15.90 5.52 -3.07
C ILE A 61 -15.77 6.03 -4.51
N GLU A 62 -14.81 5.49 -5.26
CA GLU A 62 -14.56 5.80 -6.67
C GLU A 62 -15.48 4.96 -7.57
N GLN A 63 -15.60 3.66 -7.25
CA GLN A 63 -16.41 2.73 -8.03
C GLN A 63 -17.13 1.75 -7.09
N GLU A 64 -18.39 1.47 -7.43
CA GLU A 64 -19.25 0.51 -6.76
C GLU A 64 -19.74 -0.50 -7.80
N ASP A 65 -19.51 -1.79 -7.55
CA ASP A 65 -20.10 -2.88 -8.32
C ASP A 65 -21.02 -3.69 -7.40
N PRO A 66 -22.34 -3.45 -7.42
CA PRO A 66 -23.29 -4.19 -6.59
C PRO A 66 -23.45 -5.65 -7.01
N LYS A 67 -23.14 -6.01 -8.27
CA LYS A 67 -23.27 -7.40 -8.75
C LYS A 67 -22.15 -8.25 -8.20
N GLU A 68 -20.93 -7.74 -8.29
CA GLU A 68 -19.72 -8.37 -7.74
C GLU A 68 -19.48 -8.01 -6.27
N ARG A 69 -20.40 -7.23 -5.66
CA ARG A 69 -20.35 -6.74 -4.28
C ARG A 69 -18.96 -6.21 -3.91
N THR A 70 -18.43 -5.38 -4.80
CA THR A 70 -17.10 -4.80 -4.71
C THR A 70 -17.19 -3.28 -4.58
N LEU A 71 -16.36 -2.72 -3.71
CA LEU A 71 -16.17 -1.29 -3.49
C LEU A 71 -14.71 -0.95 -3.77
N LEU A 72 -14.47 0.04 -4.62
CA LEU A 72 -13.15 0.61 -4.87
C LEU A 72 -13.15 2.06 -4.38
N THR A 73 -12.13 2.42 -3.61
CA THR A 73 -11.98 3.77 -3.08
C THR A 73 -11.00 4.60 -3.90
N GLU A 74 -11.13 5.92 -3.81
CA GLU A 74 -10.07 6.84 -4.23
C GLU A 74 -8.82 6.67 -3.34
N PHE A 75 -7.74 7.36 -3.72
CA PHE A 75 -6.51 7.43 -2.94
C PHE A 75 -6.74 8.13 -1.60
N ARG A 76 -6.54 7.40 -0.51
CA ARG A 76 -6.58 7.93 0.85
C ARG A 76 -5.20 7.94 1.48
N HIS A 77 -4.84 9.06 2.13
CA HIS A 77 -3.64 9.15 2.96
C HIS A 77 -3.79 8.26 4.19
N PHE A 78 -2.79 7.44 4.49
CA PHE A 78 -2.84 6.55 5.65
C PHE A 78 -1.60 6.62 6.54
N ALA A 79 -0.45 7.05 6.02
CA ALA A 79 0.77 7.16 6.81
C ALA A 79 1.65 8.32 6.35
N THR A 80 2.32 8.95 7.31
CA THR A 80 3.37 9.92 7.06
C THR A 80 4.66 9.38 7.64
N ARG A 81 5.67 9.18 6.79
CA ARG A 81 7.02 8.91 7.25
C ARG A 81 7.79 10.20 7.23
N SER A 82 7.88 10.84 8.40
CA SER A 82 8.83 11.93 8.63
C SER A 82 10.21 11.41 8.28
N GLY A 83 10.86 12.13 7.38
CA GLY A 83 12.16 11.72 6.94
C GLY A 83 13.26 12.18 7.91
N GLY A 84 14.39 11.47 7.91
CA GLY A 84 15.59 11.92 8.61
C GLY A 84 16.13 13.25 8.04
N VAL A 85 17.30 13.66 8.53
CA VAL A 85 17.93 14.98 8.25
C VAL A 85 18.01 15.35 6.75
N THR A 86 17.97 14.37 5.84
CA THR A 86 18.09 14.57 4.38
C THR A 86 16.76 14.59 3.61
N LEU A 87 15.62 14.48 4.28
CA LEU A 87 14.30 14.39 3.64
C LEU A 87 13.52 15.69 3.83
N PRO A 88 12.64 16.03 2.87
CA PRO A 88 11.98 17.33 2.85
C PRO A 88 10.99 17.49 4.01
N GLU A 89 10.73 18.75 4.40
CA GLU A 89 9.68 19.10 5.36
C GLU A 89 8.33 18.52 4.92
N GLY A 90 7.67 17.78 5.82
CA GLY A 90 6.44 17.03 5.54
C GLY A 90 6.61 15.54 5.22
N GLY A 91 7.84 15.09 4.95
CA GLY A 91 8.15 13.66 4.79
C GLY A 91 7.52 12.99 3.56
N ARG A 92 7.46 11.66 3.58
CA ARG A 92 6.78 10.85 2.56
C ARG A 92 5.36 10.54 3.02
N LEU A 93 4.38 11.02 2.26
CA LEU A 93 2.97 10.74 2.52
C LEU A 93 2.56 9.52 1.69
N TYR A 94 2.07 8.48 2.36
CA TYR A 94 1.64 7.24 1.73
C TYR A 94 0.13 7.26 1.50
N TYR A 95 -0.26 6.90 0.28
CA TYR A 95 -1.64 6.80 -0.14
C TYR A 95 -1.92 5.42 -0.73
N HIS A 96 -3.14 4.95 -0.54
CA HIS A 96 -3.62 3.70 -1.15
C HIS A 96 -5.04 3.82 -1.68
N LYS A 97 -5.34 3.04 -2.72
CA LYS A 97 -6.71 2.71 -3.14
C LYS A 97 -7.09 1.36 -2.54
N LEU A 98 -8.17 1.33 -1.78
CA LEU A 98 -8.67 0.13 -1.16
C LEU A 98 -9.77 -0.47 -2.03
N ARG A 99 -9.64 -1.75 -2.36
CA ARG A 99 -10.73 -2.58 -2.86
C ARG A 99 -11.23 -3.44 -1.72
N VAL A 100 -12.55 -3.47 -1.54
CA VAL A 100 -13.21 -4.39 -0.60
C VAL A 100 -14.24 -5.20 -1.38
N THR A 101 -14.13 -6.52 -1.30
CA THR A 101 -15.05 -7.47 -1.95
C THR A 101 -15.77 -8.27 -0.88
N VAL A 102 -17.10 -8.34 -0.99
CA VAL A 102 -17.95 -9.07 -0.05
C VAL A 102 -18.58 -10.26 -0.77
N GLY A 103 -18.01 -11.44 -0.56
CA GLY A 103 -18.47 -12.70 -1.13
C GLY A 103 -19.42 -13.45 -0.19
N GLY A 104 -20.22 -14.36 -0.75
CA GLY A 104 -20.95 -15.35 0.03
C GLY A 104 -20.09 -16.58 0.33
N GLY A 105 -20.28 -17.18 1.50
CA GLY A 105 -19.69 -18.45 1.92
C GLY A 105 -20.72 -19.31 2.66
N GLU A 106 -20.33 -20.53 3.01
CA GLU A 106 -21.21 -21.51 3.68
C GLU A 106 -21.71 -21.01 5.04
N GLU A 107 -20.88 -20.26 5.77
CA GLU A 107 -21.18 -19.75 7.11
C GLU A 107 -21.77 -18.32 7.10
N GLY A 108 -21.79 -17.63 5.96
CA GLY A 108 -22.24 -16.24 5.83
C GLY A 108 -21.36 -15.41 4.88
N ALA A 109 -21.24 -14.10 5.11
CA ALA A 109 -20.46 -13.23 4.24
C ALA A 109 -18.95 -13.28 4.53
N ALA A 110 -18.12 -13.34 3.48
CA ALA A 110 -16.68 -13.20 3.55
C ALA A 110 -16.25 -11.83 3.01
N VAL A 111 -15.46 -11.08 3.77
CA VAL A 111 -14.94 -9.77 3.39
C VAL A 111 -13.45 -9.91 3.09
N GLU A 112 -13.04 -9.52 1.89
CA GLU A 112 -11.65 -9.45 1.45
C GLU A 112 -11.27 -7.99 1.21
N LEU A 113 -10.08 -7.60 1.68
CA LEU A 113 -9.52 -6.27 1.48
C LEU A 113 -8.25 -6.37 0.66
N GLU A 114 -8.07 -5.47 -0.30
CA GLU A 114 -6.88 -5.39 -1.15
C GLU A 114 -6.49 -3.93 -1.34
N SER A 115 -5.22 -3.60 -1.13
CA SER A 115 -4.67 -2.33 -1.62
C SER A 115 -4.34 -2.51 -3.10
N VAL A 116 -5.10 -1.90 -4.00
CA VAL A 116 -4.96 -2.14 -5.45
C VAL A 116 -4.00 -1.18 -6.13
N ASP A 117 -3.78 -0.02 -5.52
CA ASP A 117 -2.86 0.99 -5.99
C ASP A 117 -2.24 1.72 -4.80
N LEU A 118 -0.99 2.13 -4.96
CA LEU A 118 -0.15 2.70 -3.93
C LEU A 118 0.65 3.86 -4.54
N GLU A 119 0.61 5.02 -3.90
CA GLU A 119 1.44 6.16 -4.28
C GLU A 119 2.06 6.84 -3.07
N ILE A 120 3.30 7.30 -3.26
CA ILE A 120 3.92 8.25 -2.34
C ILE A 120 3.78 9.65 -2.95
N ARG A 121 3.32 10.59 -2.14
CA ARG A 121 3.32 12.01 -2.46
C ARG A 121 4.33 12.72 -1.56
N SER A 122 5.25 13.45 -2.18
CA SER A 122 6.26 14.23 -1.45
C SER A 122 6.18 15.70 -1.88
N SER A 123 6.29 16.61 -0.93
CA SER A 123 6.51 18.04 -1.18
C SER A 123 7.94 18.39 -0.82
N TYR A 124 8.63 19.08 -1.71
CA TYR A 124 9.97 19.61 -1.49
C TYR A 124 9.87 21.12 -1.38
N VAL A 125 10.53 21.70 -0.39
CA VAL A 125 10.68 23.14 -0.22
C VAL A 125 12.16 23.47 -0.39
N TYR A 126 12.49 24.45 -1.22
CA TYR A 126 13.86 24.93 -1.40
C TYR A 126 13.90 26.44 -1.55
N GLU A 127 15.03 27.04 -1.16
CA GLU A 127 15.26 28.47 -1.33
C GLU A 127 16.17 28.70 -2.53
N GLU A 128 15.71 29.52 -3.47
CA GLU A 128 16.51 29.94 -4.62
C GLU A 128 16.47 31.47 -4.72
N GLY A 129 17.63 32.10 -4.53
CA GLY A 129 17.76 33.55 -4.60
C GLY A 129 16.88 34.34 -3.63
N GLY A 130 16.69 33.84 -2.40
CA GLY A 130 15.85 34.49 -1.37
C GLY A 130 14.35 34.24 -1.50
N LYS A 131 13.92 33.36 -2.42
CA LYS A 131 12.52 32.95 -2.59
C LYS A 131 12.34 31.49 -2.20
N VAL A 132 11.30 31.23 -1.40
CA VAL A 132 10.88 29.87 -1.05
C VAL A 132 10.02 29.31 -2.18
N LEU A 133 10.50 28.24 -2.81
CA LEU A 133 9.79 27.50 -3.86
C LEU A 133 9.36 26.14 -3.33
N SER A 134 8.27 25.59 -3.89
CA SER A 134 7.83 24.24 -3.57
C SER A 134 7.53 23.41 -4.81
N PHE A 135 7.88 22.13 -4.75
CA PHE A 135 7.61 21.16 -5.81
C PHE A 135 6.95 19.92 -5.22
N LYS A 136 5.89 19.43 -5.89
CA LYS A 136 5.16 18.21 -5.49
C LYS A 136 5.46 17.10 -6.48
N LYS A 137 5.86 15.93 -5.97
CA LYS A 137 6.12 14.73 -6.80
C LYS A 137 5.28 13.55 -6.34
N ARG A 138 4.81 12.76 -7.32
CA ARG A 138 4.10 11.49 -7.11
C ARG A 138 4.99 10.34 -7.55
N TYR A 139 4.97 9.26 -6.78
CA TYR A 139 5.73 8.04 -7.02
C TYR A 139 4.77 6.84 -6.95
N PRO A 140 4.28 6.32 -8.08
CA PRO A 140 3.46 5.11 -8.12
C PRO A 140 4.27 3.87 -7.76
N TYR A 141 3.66 2.90 -7.06
CA TYR A 141 4.31 1.67 -6.62
C TYR A 141 4.80 0.81 -7.79
N GLU A 142 4.05 0.74 -8.89
CA GLU A 142 4.44 -0.02 -10.09
C GLU A 142 5.78 0.44 -10.68
N HIS A 143 6.11 1.73 -10.53
CA HIS A 143 7.33 2.31 -11.09
C HIS A 143 8.47 2.43 -10.06
N TYR A 144 8.14 2.52 -8.77
CA TYR A 144 9.10 2.75 -7.69
C TYR A 144 8.89 1.83 -6.47
N PRO A 145 8.81 0.49 -6.65
CA PRO A 145 8.39 -0.41 -5.57
C PRO A 145 9.34 -0.38 -4.37
N SER A 146 10.64 -0.19 -4.61
CA SER A 146 11.68 -0.08 -3.57
C SER A 146 11.56 1.15 -2.67
N MET A 147 10.75 2.16 -3.05
CA MET A 147 10.51 3.33 -2.20
C MET A 147 9.45 3.08 -1.12
N PHE A 148 8.66 2.02 -1.25
CA PHE A 148 7.54 1.75 -0.39
C PHE A 148 7.94 0.88 0.79
N ASP A 149 7.36 1.19 1.94
CA ASP A 149 7.47 0.38 3.14
C ASP A 149 6.21 -0.48 3.25
N LEU A 150 6.29 -1.72 2.75
CA LEU A 150 5.16 -2.63 2.75
C LEU A 150 4.68 -2.99 4.16
N SER A 151 5.52 -2.81 5.19
CA SER A 151 5.08 -2.99 6.58
C SER A 151 4.01 -1.96 6.96
N SER A 152 4.15 -0.70 6.50
CA SER A 152 3.17 0.36 6.73
C SER A 152 1.84 0.06 6.01
N VAL A 153 1.91 -0.47 4.78
CA VAL A 153 0.72 -0.90 4.03
C VAL A 153 0.01 -2.04 4.75
N ASN A 154 0.75 -3.05 5.20
CA ASN A 154 0.21 -4.19 5.92
C ASN A 154 -0.43 -3.80 7.26
N LEU A 155 0.15 -2.84 7.97
CA LEU A 155 -0.42 -2.28 9.20
C LEU A 155 -1.74 -1.56 8.93
N GLU A 156 -1.83 -0.77 7.85
CA GLU A 156 -3.08 -0.09 7.47
C GLU A 156 -4.17 -1.09 7.09
N LEU A 157 -3.84 -2.11 6.30
CA LEU A 157 -4.79 -3.17 5.96
C LEU A 157 -5.25 -3.95 7.20
N ALA A 158 -4.35 -4.21 8.15
CA ALA A 158 -4.69 -4.85 9.42
C ALA A 158 -5.59 -3.96 10.30
N ARG A 159 -5.32 -2.64 10.37
CA ARG A 159 -6.18 -1.65 11.04
C ARG A 159 -7.58 -1.67 10.47
N MET A 160 -7.70 -1.55 9.14
CA MET A 160 -9.00 -1.53 8.46
C MET A 160 -9.75 -2.85 8.64
N ARG A 161 -9.06 -3.99 8.50
CA ARG A 161 -9.66 -5.30 8.81
C ARG A 161 -10.22 -5.32 10.23
N GLY A 162 -9.42 -4.95 11.23
CA GLY A 162 -9.84 -4.97 12.63
C GLY A 162 -11.04 -4.05 12.89
N TYR A 163 -11.07 -2.88 12.27
CA TYR A 163 -12.20 -1.95 12.34
C TYR A 163 -13.49 -2.54 11.77
N LEU A 164 -13.44 -3.13 10.58
CA LEU A 164 -14.61 -3.75 9.94
C LEU A 164 -15.07 -4.99 10.73
N GLU A 165 -14.16 -5.88 11.10
CA GLU A 165 -14.44 -7.12 11.82
C GLU A 165 -15.09 -6.84 13.20
N THR A 166 -14.55 -5.86 13.94
CA THR A 166 -15.13 -5.43 15.23
C THR A 166 -16.50 -4.79 15.07
N SER A 167 -16.69 -3.97 14.02
CA SER A 167 -17.97 -3.31 13.78
C SER A 167 -19.07 -4.27 13.33
N LEU A 168 -18.71 -5.29 12.56
CA LEU A 168 -19.64 -6.30 12.05
C LEU A 168 -20.02 -7.34 13.12
N SER A 169 -19.12 -7.65 14.04
CA SER A 169 -19.38 -8.53 15.20
C SER A 169 -20.08 -7.81 16.36
N GLY A 170 -19.79 -6.53 16.59
CA GLY A 170 -20.39 -5.73 17.67
C GLY A 170 -21.91 -5.53 17.54
N GLY A 171 -22.48 -5.70 16.35
CA GLY A 171 -23.93 -5.65 16.11
C GLY A 171 -24.72 -6.76 16.82
N GLU A 172 -24.09 -7.90 17.15
CA GLU A 172 -24.77 -9.02 17.82
C GLU A 172 -25.03 -8.78 19.32
N LYS A 173 -24.24 -7.91 19.98
CA LYS A 173 -24.34 -7.71 21.44
C LYS A 173 -25.44 -6.74 21.86
N ASN A 174 -25.93 -5.87 20.96
CA ASN A 174 -26.96 -4.87 21.27
C ASN A 174 -28.38 -5.30 20.86
N GLY A 175 -28.57 -6.54 20.39
CA GLY A 175 -29.86 -7.10 19.97
C GLY A 175 -30.46 -8.14 20.93
N ARG A 176 -29.95 -8.25 22.17
CA ARG A 176 -30.53 -9.09 23.23
C ARG A 176 -31.00 -8.26 24.40
#